data_AF-M4VRY4-F1
#
_entry.id   AF-M4VRY4-F1
#
_cell.length_a   1.000
_cell.length_b   1.000
_cell.length_c   1.000
_cell.angle_alpha   90.00
_cell.angle_beta   90.00
_cell.angle_gamma   90.00
#
_symmetry.space_group_name_H-M   'P 1'
#
loop_
_entity.id
_entity.type
_entity.pdbx_description
1 polymer ?
#
loop_
_entity_poly.entity_id
_entity_poly.type
_entity_poly.pdbx_seq_one_letter_code
_entity_poly.pdbx_strand_id
1 'polypeptide(L)'
;MTDHSDKWLQDYQDFLDAEQTPVPPDQTTAVFSKINPLLKPNALFVFSKILGVHLVTGFLSLAVCHQFGLNPFQTQYSLADWFMKVGGHHFCMLGCGLTFVSISLLFSGYFLTLEEIKALKRTELLQNLTLGLISIGIFLSFGVEMALSIGALWLLGALLGGFIATTLVWKFKKATA
;
A
#
# COMPACT_ATOMS: atom_id res chain seq x y z
N MET A 1 46.26 -9.21 -36.49
CA MET A 1 44.88 -9.32 -35.96
C MET A 1 44.92 -9.03 -34.45
N THR A 2 45.51 -7.88 -34.08
CA THR A 2 45.92 -7.53 -32.70
C THR A 2 45.64 -6.06 -32.35
N ASP A 3 44.98 -5.31 -33.24
CA ASP A 3 44.83 -3.84 -33.12
C ASP A 3 43.61 -3.41 -32.28
N HIS A 4 42.65 -4.31 -32.04
CA HIS A 4 41.43 -3.98 -31.30
C HIS A 4 41.54 -4.20 -29.77
N SER A 5 42.51 -4.97 -29.27
CA SER A 5 42.58 -5.27 -27.83
C SER A 5 43.19 -4.16 -26.98
N ASP A 6 43.95 -3.23 -27.58
CA ASP A 6 44.67 -2.21 -26.81
C ASP A 6 43.99 -0.85 -26.89
N LYS A 7 43.15 -0.65 -27.92
CA LYS A 7 42.40 0.58 -28.14
C LYS A 7 41.43 0.91 -27.00
N TRP A 8 40.72 -0.08 -26.44
CA TRP A 8 39.81 0.16 -25.32
C TRP A 8 40.55 0.55 -24.03
N LEU A 9 41.78 0.06 -23.85
CA LEU A 9 42.63 0.38 -22.70
C LEU A 9 43.06 1.84 -22.79
N GLN A 10 43.40 2.28 -24.00
CA GLN A 10 43.74 3.66 -24.30
C GLN A 10 42.51 4.58 -24.18
N ASP A 11 41.35 4.22 -24.75
CA ASP A 11 40.10 4.98 -24.59
C ASP A 11 39.68 5.10 -23.11
N TYR A 12 39.90 4.05 -22.30
CA TYR A 12 39.64 4.07 -20.86
C TYR A 12 40.63 4.98 -20.11
N GLN A 13 41.92 4.92 -20.46
CA GLN A 13 42.94 5.78 -19.88
C GLN A 13 42.68 7.26 -20.22
N ASP A 14 42.35 7.56 -21.47
CA ASP A 14 41.98 8.89 -21.95
C ASP A 14 40.72 9.41 -21.25
N PHE A 15 39.75 8.54 -20.92
CA PHE A 15 38.58 8.92 -20.13
C PHE A 15 38.92 9.27 -18.68
N LEU A 16 39.86 8.55 -18.06
CA LEU A 16 40.30 8.83 -16.68
C LEU A 16 41.15 10.11 -16.60
N ASP A 17 41.98 10.35 -17.62
CA ASP A 17 42.88 11.50 -17.69
C ASP A 17 42.21 12.76 -18.26
N ALA A 18 40.99 12.63 -18.80
CA ALA A 18 40.21 13.76 -19.29
C ALA A 18 39.96 14.78 -18.17
N GLU A 19 40.17 16.07 -18.49
CA GLU A 19 39.97 17.17 -17.56
C GLU A 19 38.50 17.23 -17.12
N GLN A 20 38.24 16.91 -15.85
CA GLN A 20 36.88 16.91 -15.33
C GLN A 20 36.35 18.33 -15.25
N THR A 21 35.40 18.64 -16.13
CA THR A 21 34.68 19.91 -16.05
C THR A 21 33.79 19.86 -14.80
N PRO A 22 33.96 20.75 -13.81
CA PRO A 22 33.14 20.73 -12.60
C PRO A 22 31.68 21.00 -13.00
N VAL A 23 30.79 20.08 -12.65
CA VAL A 23 29.36 20.25 -12.90
C VAL A 23 28.87 21.43 -12.05
N PRO A 24 28.23 22.45 -12.64
CA PRO A 24 27.72 23.58 -11.89
C PRO A 24 26.77 23.13 -10.76
N PRO A 25 26.91 23.65 -9.52
CA PRO A 25 26.11 23.21 -8.37
C PRO A 25 24.59 23.42 -8.56
N ASP A 26 24.21 24.44 -9.32
CA ASP A 26 22.84 24.76 -9.70
C ASP A 26 22.25 23.66 -10.60
N GLN A 27 23.00 23.15 -11.58
CA GLN A 27 22.57 22.05 -12.44
C GLN A 27 22.39 20.75 -11.64
N THR A 28 23.33 20.46 -10.75
CA THR A 28 23.24 19.29 -9.85
C THR A 28 21.97 19.40 -8.99
N THR A 29 21.75 20.54 -8.35
CA THR A 29 20.57 20.78 -7.50
C THR A 29 19.26 20.69 -8.29
N ALA A 30 19.23 21.22 -9.52
CA ALA A 30 18.07 21.16 -10.40
C ALA A 30 17.73 19.71 -10.80
N VAL A 31 18.72 18.87 -11.08
CA VAL A 31 18.52 17.46 -11.40
C VAL A 31 18.05 16.68 -10.17
N PHE A 32 18.73 16.84 -9.03
CA PHE A 32 18.38 16.13 -7.79
C PHE A 32 16.99 16.51 -7.26
N SER A 33 16.57 17.77 -7.37
CA SER A 33 15.23 18.20 -6.96
C SER A 33 14.12 17.54 -7.78
N LYS A 34 14.39 17.14 -9.03
CA LYS A 34 13.46 16.40 -9.89
C LYS A 34 13.50 14.89 -9.66
N ILE A 35 14.69 14.32 -9.45
CA ILE A 35 14.87 12.86 -9.32
C ILE A 35 14.50 12.36 -7.90
N ASN A 36 14.84 13.11 -6.86
CA ASN A 36 14.68 12.65 -5.49
C ASN A 36 13.21 12.32 -5.10
N PRO A 37 12.19 13.11 -5.50
CA PRO A 37 10.78 12.74 -5.26
C PRO A 37 10.35 11.47 -5.98
N LEU A 38 10.96 11.14 -7.12
CA LEU A 38 10.68 9.91 -7.87
C LEU A 38 11.26 8.68 -7.16
N LEU A 39 12.43 8.82 -6.53
CA LEU A 39 13.11 7.74 -5.81
C LEU A 39 12.64 7.58 -4.35
N LYS A 40 12.11 8.65 -3.75
CA LYS A 40 11.68 8.71 -2.35
C LYS A 40 10.32 9.41 -2.28
N PRO A 41 9.25 8.75 -2.74
CA PRO A 41 7.92 9.34 -2.66
C PRO A 41 7.54 9.59 -1.19
N ASN A 42 6.81 10.68 -0.98
CA ASN A 42 6.35 11.08 0.35
C ASN A 42 5.33 10.06 0.87
N ALA A 43 5.56 9.50 2.07
CA ALA A 43 4.66 8.53 2.70
C ALA A 43 3.22 9.07 2.89
N LEU A 44 3.06 10.36 3.17
CA LEU A 44 1.72 10.97 3.30
C LEU A 44 0.98 11.02 1.96
N PHE A 45 1.71 11.26 0.87
CA PHE A 45 1.14 11.24 -0.48
C PHE A 45 0.77 9.80 -0.90
N VAL A 46 1.60 8.82 -0.55
CA VAL A 46 1.25 7.40 -0.75
C VAL A 46 0.00 7.03 0.06
N PHE A 47 -0.06 7.46 1.32
CA PHE A 47 -1.19 7.21 2.19
C PHE A 47 -2.47 7.86 1.66
N SER A 48 -2.43 9.08 1.12
CA SER A 48 -3.62 9.74 0.57
C SER A 48 -4.18 9.00 -0.65
N LYS A 49 -3.32 8.43 -1.51
CA LYS A 49 -3.74 7.55 -2.60
C LYS A 49 -4.44 6.29 -2.07
N ILE A 50 -3.82 5.62 -1.10
CA ILE A 50 -4.38 4.42 -0.48
C ILE A 50 -5.71 4.74 0.19
N LEU A 51 -5.80 5.86 0.90
CA LEU A 51 -7.04 6.31 1.54
C LEU A 51 -8.15 6.55 0.51
N GLY A 52 -7.83 7.20 -0.61
CA GLY A 52 -8.79 7.40 -1.71
C GLY A 52 -9.33 6.07 -2.24
N VAL A 53 -8.44 5.11 -2.52
CA VAL A 53 -8.84 3.76 -2.97
C VAL A 53 -9.63 3.03 -1.87
N HIS A 54 -9.22 3.16 -0.62
CA HIS A 54 -9.86 2.51 0.53
C HIS A 54 -11.28 3.01 0.77
N LEU A 55 -11.54 4.31 0.62
CA LEU A 55 -12.90 4.83 0.77
C LEU A 55 -13.84 4.26 -0.29
N VAL A 56 -13.37 4.16 -1.55
CA VAL A 56 -14.17 3.59 -2.65
C VAL A 56 -14.35 2.08 -2.45
N THR A 57 -13.26 1.35 -2.30
CA THR A 57 -13.28 -0.12 -2.16
C THR A 57 -13.95 -0.56 -0.86
N GLY A 58 -13.74 0.18 0.23
CA GLY A 58 -14.40 -0.04 1.51
C GLY A 58 -15.92 0.14 1.41
N PHE A 59 -16.38 1.23 0.79
CA PHE A 59 -17.81 1.42 0.54
C PHE A 59 -18.39 0.29 -0.33
N LEU A 60 -17.75 -0.03 -1.45
CA LEU A 60 -18.20 -1.11 -2.34
C LEU A 60 -18.15 -2.49 -1.66
N SER A 61 -17.19 -2.71 -0.75
CA SER A 61 -17.08 -3.97 -0.03
C SER A 61 -18.29 -4.23 0.86
N LEU A 62 -19.03 -3.20 1.28
CA LEU A 62 -20.29 -3.35 2.03
C LEU A 62 -21.40 -4.02 1.20
N ALA A 63 -21.29 -4.06 -0.14
CA ALA A 63 -22.20 -4.84 -0.97
C ALA A 63 -21.98 -6.35 -0.78
N VAL A 64 -20.75 -6.75 -0.42
CA VAL A 64 -20.33 -8.16 -0.29
C VAL A 64 -20.26 -8.58 1.17
N CYS A 65 -19.78 -7.72 2.06
CA CYS A 65 -19.55 -8.02 3.47
C CYS A 65 -20.13 -6.90 4.32
N HIS A 66 -21.22 -7.16 5.04
CA HIS A 66 -21.81 -6.18 5.93
C HIS A 66 -20.89 -5.96 7.12
N GLN A 67 -20.25 -4.80 7.18
CA GLN A 67 -19.35 -4.48 8.28
C GLN A 67 -20.17 -3.90 9.43
N PHE A 68 -20.12 -4.57 10.58
CA PHE A 68 -20.82 -4.14 11.80
C PHE A 68 -22.34 -3.91 11.60
N GLY A 69 -22.97 -4.73 10.74
CA GLY A 69 -24.40 -4.62 10.44
C GLY A 69 -24.77 -3.55 9.40
N LEU A 70 -23.80 -2.80 8.86
CA LEU A 70 -24.07 -1.86 7.77
C LEU A 70 -24.29 -2.58 6.46
N ASN A 71 -25.50 -2.43 5.90
CA ASN A 71 -25.92 -2.99 4.62
C ASN A 71 -26.58 -1.92 3.72
N PRO A 72 -25.81 -0.96 3.20
CA PRO A 72 -26.36 0.12 2.37
C PRO A 72 -26.96 -0.38 1.04
N PHE A 73 -26.56 -1.58 0.58
CA PHE A 73 -27.04 -2.17 -0.67
C PHE A 73 -28.22 -3.15 -0.48
N GLN A 74 -28.70 -3.32 0.76
CA GLN A 74 -29.84 -4.19 1.10
C GLN A 74 -29.69 -5.64 0.58
N THR A 75 -28.46 -6.15 0.54
CA THR A 75 -28.20 -7.53 0.08
C THR A 75 -28.64 -8.54 1.15
N GLN A 76 -29.18 -9.69 0.72
CA GLN A 76 -29.77 -10.70 1.63
C GLN A 76 -28.74 -11.61 2.29
N TYR A 77 -27.60 -11.82 1.62
CA TYR A 77 -26.50 -12.64 2.09
C TYR A 77 -25.19 -11.90 1.90
N SER A 78 -24.32 -12.00 2.89
CA SER A 78 -23.01 -11.38 2.91
C SER A 78 -21.92 -12.36 3.34
N LEU A 79 -20.68 -11.99 3.08
CA LEU A 79 -19.51 -12.71 3.58
C LEU A 79 -19.46 -12.73 5.11
N ALA A 80 -20.01 -11.71 5.77
CA ALA A 80 -20.14 -11.67 7.23
C ALA A 80 -21.05 -12.81 7.73
N ASP A 81 -22.16 -13.11 7.03
CA ASP A 81 -23.03 -14.24 7.38
C ASP A 81 -22.30 -15.58 7.28
N TRP A 82 -21.45 -15.71 6.25
CA TRP A 82 -20.63 -16.90 6.08
C TRP A 82 -19.60 -17.04 7.20
N PHE A 83 -18.87 -15.96 7.55
CA PHE A 83 -17.93 -16.01 8.67
C PHE A 83 -18.63 -16.31 10.00
N MET A 84 -19.80 -15.71 10.24
CA MET A 84 -20.61 -15.99 11.43
C MET A 84 -20.99 -17.47 11.53
N LYS A 85 -21.40 -18.09 10.42
CA LYS A 85 -21.75 -19.53 10.38
C LYS A 85 -20.55 -20.44 10.62
N VAL A 86 -19.38 -20.07 10.09
CA VAL A 86 -18.18 -20.92 10.14
C VAL A 86 -17.50 -20.88 11.51
N GLY A 87 -17.35 -19.69 12.09
CA GLY A 87 -16.53 -19.52 13.30
C GLY A 87 -17.14 -18.60 14.35
N GLY A 88 -18.41 -18.24 14.21
CA GLY A 88 -19.10 -17.35 15.13
C GLY A 88 -18.59 -15.92 15.08
N HIS A 89 -18.93 -15.17 16.11
CA HIS A 89 -18.73 -13.72 16.14
C HIS A 89 -17.25 -13.31 16.07
N HIS A 90 -16.37 -13.91 16.87
CA HIS A 90 -14.95 -13.55 16.87
C HIS A 90 -14.27 -13.77 15.52
N PHE A 91 -14.59 -14.89 14.84
CA PHE A 91 -14.05 -15.19 13.52
C PHE A 91 -14.58 -14.22 12.46
N CYS A 92 -15.87 -13.87 12.53
CA CYS A 92 -16.46 -12.83 11.68
C CYS A 92 -15.71 -11.51 11.82
N MET A 93 -15.49 -11.01 13.03
CA MET A 93 -14.83 -9.73 13.22
C MET A 93 -13.40 -9.72 12.66
N LEU A 94 -12.62 -10.77 12.94
CA LEU A 94 -11.27 -10.92 12.40
C LEU A 94 -11.27 -11.05 10.87
N GLY A 95 -12.12 -11.91 10.31
CA GLY A 95 -12.23 -12.13 8.87
C GLY A 95 -12.70 -10.89 8.11
N CYS A 96 -13.68 -10.18 8.66
CA CYS A 96 -14.19 -8.91 8.14
C CYS A 96 -13.12 -7.83 8.11
N GLY A 97 -12.32 -7.69 9.19
CA GLY A 97 -11.20 -6.74 9.20
C GLY A 97 -10.15 -7.10 8.17
N LEU A 98 -9.76 -8.37 8.13
CA LEU A 98 -8.76 -8.92 7.20
C LEU A 98 -9.16 -8.62 5.76
N THR A 99 -10.36 -9.03 5.36
CA THR A 99 -10.85 -8.85 3.99
C THR A 99 -10.97 -7.39 3.60
N PHE A 100 -11.50 -6.54 4.49
CA PHE A 100 -11.73 -5.12 4.22
C PHE A 100 -10.44 -4.36 3.89
N VAL A 101 -9.40 -4.51 4.71
CA VAL A 101 -8.10 -3.85 4.45
C VAL A 101 -7.32 -4.56 3.34
N SER A 102 -7.35 -5.89 3.27
CA SER A 102 -6.66 -6.62 2.20
C SER A 102 -7.13 -6.21 0.81
N ILE A 103 -8.45 -6.17 0.59
CA ILE A 103 -9.03 -5.79 -0.71
C ILE A 103 -8.57 -4.36 -1.07
N SER A 104 -8.64 -3.44 -0.11
CA SER A 104 -8.24 -2.04 -0.31
C SER A 104 -6.78 -1.90 -0.76
N LEU A 105 -5.85 -2.61 -0.12
CA LEU A 105 -4.43 -2.56 -0.47
C LEU A 105 -4.12 -3.31 -1.76
N LEU A 106 -4.77 -4.46 -2.00
CA LEU A 106 -4.63 -5.18 -3.27
C LEU A 106 -5.05 -4.29 -4.45
N PHE A 107 -6.19 -3.59 -4.32
CA PHE A 107 -6.63 -2.63 -5.33
C PHE A 107 -5.72 -1.40 -5.42
N SER A 108 -5.21 -0.90 -4.29
CA SER A 108 -4.24 0.20 -4.30
C SER A 108 -2.98 -0.14 -5.10
N GLY A 109 -2.58 -1.41 -5.11
CA GLY A 109 -1.45 -1.90 -5.90
C GLY A 109 -1.54 -1.62 -7.41
N TYR A 110 -2.74 -1.44 -7.98
CA TYR A 110 -2.89 -1.03 -9.38
C TYR A 110 -2.47 0.42 -9.63
N PHE A 111 -2.69 1.30 -8.65
CA PHE A 111 -2.48 2.75 -8.76
C PHE A 111 -1.12 3.21 -8.23
N LEU A 112 -0.47 2.41 -7.38
CA LEU A 112 0.83 2.73 -6.81
C LEU A 112 1.98 2.31 -7.72
N THR A 113 3.02 3.16 -7.79
CA THR A 113 4.30 2.82 -8.43
C THR A 113 5.15 1.91 -7.54
N LEU A 114 6.21 1.32 -8.10
CA LEU A 114 7.12 0.45 -7.34
C LEU A 114 7.78 1.19 -6.17
N GLU A 115 8.21 2.44 -6.38
CA GLU A 115 8.82 3.25 -5.32
C GLU A 115 7.79 3.67 -4.26
N GLU A 116 6.53 3.90 -4.65
CA GLU A 116 5.45 4.17 -3.69
C GLU A 116 5.14 2.95 -2.82
N ILE A 117 5.13 1.75 -3.41
CA ILE A 117 4.97 0.50 -2.64
C ILE A 117 6.16 0.28 -1.70
N LYS A 118 7.37 0.63 -2.12
CA LYS A 118 8.55 0.58 -1.25
C LYS A 118 8.43 1.55 -0.07
N ALA A 119 7.88 2.75 -0.29
CA ALA A 119 7.56 3.69 0.78
C ALA A 119 6.45 3.17 1.71
N LEU A 120 5.41 2.54 1.16
CA LEU A 120 4.38 1.83 1.93
C LEU A 120 5.02 0.76 2.82
N LYS A 121 5.87 -0.13 2.29
CA LYS A 121 6.53 -1.17 3.11
C LYS A 121 7.33 -0.62 4.29
N ARG A 122 7.99 0.53 4.13
CA ARG A 122 8.76 1.16 5.23
C ARG A 122 7.86 1.67 6.36
N THR A 123 6.59 1.94 6.06
CA THR A 123 5.64 2.55 7.00
C THR A 123 4.37 1.70 7.16
N GLU A 124 4.43 0.42 6.78
CA GLU A 124 3.25 -0.44 6.57
C GLU A 124 2.43 -0.61 7.85
N LEU A 125 3.08 -0.81 9.00
CA LEU A 125 2.37 -0.92 10.28
C LEU A 125 1.61 0.36 10.60
N LEU A 126 2.25 1.52 10.47
CA LEU A 126 1.63 2.80 10.77
C LEU A 126 0.48 3.08 9.81
N GLN A 127 0.68 2.90 8.50
CA GLN A 127 -0.37 3.14 7.51
C GLN A 127 -1.55 2.19 7.69
N ASN A 128 -1.31 0.89 7.91
CA ASN A 128 -2.38 -0.08 8.14
C ASN A 128 -3.15 0.21 9.44
N LEU A 129 -2.44 0.58 10.51
CA LEU A 129 -3.05 0.97 11.77
C LEU A 129 -3.91 2.23 11.60
N THR A 130 -3.37 3.27 10.97
CA THR A 130 -4.10 4.51 10.71
C THR A 130 -5.32 4.24 9.83
N LEU A 131 -5.19 3.40 8.80
CA LEU A 131 -6.30 3.05 7.92
C LEU A 131 -7.41 2.34 8.71
N GLY A 132 -7.07 1.33 9.50
CA GLY A 132 -8.03 0.60 10.34
C GLY A 132 -8.70 1.48 11.39
N LEU A 133 -7.96 2.39 12.03
CA LEU A 133 -8.52 3.35 12.99
C LEU A 133 -9.47 4.35 12.32
N ILE A 134 -9.14 4.82 11.11
CA ILE A 134 -10.04 5.66 10.31
C ILE A 134 -11.32 4.87 9.96
N SER A 135 -11.21 3.61 9.52
CA SER A 135 -12.39 2.79 9.21
C SER A 135 -13.29 2.63 10.42
N ILE A 136 -12.73 2.31 11.60
CA ILE A 136 -13.49 2.22 12.85
C ILE A 136 -14.15 3.56 13.19
N GLY A 137 -13.41 4.67 13.09
CA GLY A 137 -13.95 6.01 13.34
C GLY A 137 -15.13 6.36 12.42
N ILE A 138 -15.04 5.97 11.14
CA ILE A 138 -16.14 6.12 10.17
C ILE A 138 -17.34 5.27 10.61
N PHE A 139 -17.16 3.99 10.93
CA PHE A 139 -18.26 3.13 11.37
C PHE A 139 -18.94 3.65 12.64
N LEU A 140 -18.18 4.09 13.63
CA LEU A 140 -18.71 4.72 14.85
C LEU A 140 -19.53 5.98 14.53
N SER A 141 -19.10 6.76 13.53
CA SER A 141 -19.82 7.97 13.10
C SER A 141 -21.17 7.66 12.43
N PHE A 142 -21.36 6.44 11.91
CA PHE A 142 -22.64 5.95 11.39
C PHE A 142 -23.54 5.30 12.46
N GLY A 143 -23.21 5.47 13.74
CA GLY A 143 -24.04 4.98 14.85
C GLY A 143 -23.87 3.49 15.15
N VAL A 144 -22.79 2.87 14.67
CA VAL A 144 -22.46 1.48 15.00
C VAL A 144 -22.06 1.39 16.48
N GLU A 145 -22.85 0.66 17.27
CA GLU A 145 -22.46 0.28 18.63
C GLU A 145 -21.47 -0.89 18.57
N MET A 146 -20.22 -0.61 18.96
CA MET A 146 -19.13 -1.58 18.91
C MET A 146 -18.51 -1.76 20.28
N ALA A 147 -18.56 -2.99 20.81
CA ALA A 147 -17.77 -3.34 21.98
C ALA A 147 -16.27 -3.23 21.67
N LEU A 148 -15.47 -2.66 22.59
CA LEU A 148 -14.04 -2.43 22.38
C LEU A 148 -13.29 -3.72 22.00
N SER A 149 -13.61 -4.85 22.63
CA SER A 149 -13.02 -6.16 22.33
C SER A 149 -13.29 -6.63 20.91
N ILE A 150 -14.47 -6.31 20.38
CA ILE A 150 -14.92 -6.64 19.03
C ILE A 150 -14.22 -5.75 18.00
N GLY A 151 -14.10 -4.46 18.28
CA GLY A 151 -13.30 -3.55 17.46
C GLY A 151 -11.82 -3.91 17.42
N ALA A 152 -11.25 -4.37 18.54
CA ALA A 152 -9.87 -4.82 18.61
C ALA A 152 -9.62 -6.07 17.76
N LEU A 153 -10.54 -7.05 17.77
CA LEU A 153 -10.45 -8.23 16.90
C LEU A 153 -10.54 -7.87 15.41
N TRP A 154 -11.44 -6.95 15.07
CA TRP A 154 -11.53 -6.43 13.71
C TRP A 154 -10.25 -5.72 13.29
N LEU A 155 -9.70 -4.86 14.15
CA LEU A 155 -8.44 -4.16 13.88
C LEU A 155 -7.27 -5.12 13.73
N LEU A 156 -7.22 -6.19 14.54
CA LEU A 156 -6.22 -7.25 14.40
C LEU A 156 -6.32 -7.92 13.03
N GLY A 157 -7.54 -8.29 12.61
CA GLY A 157 -7.80 -8.80 11.27
C GLY A 157 -7.30 -7.84 10.18
N ALA A 158 -7.66 -6.57 10.29
CA ALA A 158 -7.26 -5.50 9.37
C ALA A 158 -5.74 -5.36 9.26
N LEU A 159 -5.01 -5.40 10.38
CA LEU A 159 -3.54 -5.36 10.37
C LEU A 159 -2.96 -6.59 9.66
N LEU A 160 -3.42 -7.80 10.00
CA LEU A 160 -2.97 -9.04 9.36
C LEU A 160 -3.23 -9.01 7.85
N GLY A 161 -4.44 -8.63 7.45
CA GLY A 161 -4.82 -8.46 6.06
C GLY A 161 -3.98 -7.41 5.34
N GLY A 162 -3.65 -6.32 6.03
CA GLY A 162 -2.81 -5.25 5.52
C GLY A 162 -1.37 -5.71 5.24
N PHE A 163 -0.75 -6.45 6.17
CA PHE A 163 0.58 -7.01 5.99
C PHE A 163 0.65 -8.03 4.84
N ILE A 164 -0.34 -8.93 4.77
CA ILE A 164 -0.43 -9.93 3.71
C ILE A 164 -0.58 -9.24 2.36
N ALA A 165 -1.53 -8.33 2.22
CA ALA A 165 -1.80 -7.63 0.96
C ALA A 165 -0.62 -6.78 0.51
N THR A 166 0.00 -6.03 1.41
CA THR A 166 1.20 -5.22 1.10
C THR A 166 2.34 -6.10 0.57
N THR A 167 2.55 -7.26 1.17
CA THR A 167 3.57 -8.22 0.73
C THR A 167 3.24 -8.80 -0.64
N LEU A 168 1.98 -9.15 -0.89
CA LEU A 168 1.53 -9.67 -2.19
C LEU A 168 1.68 -8.62 -3.29
N VAL A 169 1.22 -7.40 -3.06
CA VAL A 169 1.35 -6.28 -4.00
C VAL A 169 2.82 -6.01 -4.32
N TRP A 170 3.70 -6.00 -3.33
CA TRP A 170 5.14 -5.84 -3.53
C TRP A 170 5.72 -6.93 -4.41
N LYS A 171 5.43 -8.20 -4.12
CA LYS A 171 5.92 -9.33 -4.91
C LYS A 171 5.42 -9.27 -6.36
N PHE A 172 4.13 -8.98 -6.54
CA PHE A 172 3.51 -8.87 -7.85
C PHE A 172 4.10 -7.74 -8.69
N LYS A 173 4.22 -6.53 -8.11
CA LYS A 173 4.81 -5.38 -8.81
C LYS A 173 6.28 -5.57 -9.12
N LYS A 174 7.06 -6.19 -8.22
CA LYS A 174 8.46 -6.51 -8.50
C LYS A 174 8.63 -7.53 -9.63
N ALA A 175 7.69 -8.46 -9.79
CA ALA A 175 7.73 -9.45 -10.86
C ALA A 175 7.28 -8.91 -12.24
N THR A 176 6.63 -7.74 -12.26
CA THR A 176 6.02 -7.15 -13.46
C THR A 176 6.66 -5.82 -13.88
N ALA A 177 7.58 -5.29 -13.07
CA ALA A 177 8.39 -4.12 -13.35
C ALA A 177 9.70 -4.52 -14.04
#